data_AF-A0A961M9X2-F1
#
_entry.id   AF-A0A961M9X2-F1
#
_cell.length_a   1.000
_cell.length_b   1.000
_cell.length_c   1.000
_cell.angle_alpha   90.00
_cell.angle_beta   90.00
_cell.angle_gamma   90.00
#
_symmetry.space_group_name_H-M   'P 1'
#
loop_
_entity.id
_entity.type
_entity.pdbx_description
1 polymer ?
#
loop_
_entity_poly.entity_id
_entity_poly.type
_entity_poly.pdbx_seq_one_letter_code
_entity_poly.pdbx_strand_id
1 'polypeptide(L)' 'MKARVHVMLKTGVLDPQGEAVRHALGALGFEGVEAVRQGKVIELDL' A
#
# COMPACT_ATOMS: atom_id res chain seq x y z
N MET A 1 -8.75 19.02 -17.30
CA MET A 1 -7.95 17.80 -17.48
C MET A 1 -7.96 17.01 -16.17
N LYS A 2 -8.01 15.68 -16.17
CA LYS A 2 -7.87 14.88 -14.93
C LYS A 2 -6.47 14.27 -14.86
N ALA A 3 -5.77 14.42 -13.75
CA ALA A 3 -4.48 13.77 -13.51
C ALA A 3 -4.55 12.81 -12.31
N ARG A 4 -3.92 11.64 -12.44
CA ARG A 4 -3.86 10.62 -11.38
C ARG A 4 -2.40 10.37 -11.00
N VAL A 5 -2.06 10.58 -9.73
CA VAL A 5 -0.70 10.49 -9.20
C VAL A 5 -0.61 9.31 -8.24
N HIS A 6 0.37 8.44 -8.47
CA HIS A 6 0.66 7.29 -7.61
C HIS A 6 1.91 7.59 -6.78
N VAL A 7 1.77 7.61 -5.45
CA VAL A 7 2.86 7.84 -4.50
C VAL A 7 3.16 6.54 -3.78
N MET A 8 4.38 6.02 -3.96
CA MET A 8 4.86 4.78 -3.35
C MET A 8 6.17 5.03 -2.61
N LEU A 9 6.37 4.30 -1.51
CA LEU A 9 7.65 4.25 -0.83
C LEU A 9 8.71 3.59 -1.73
N LYS A 10 9.93 4.13 -1.75
CA LYS A 10 11.07 3.56 -2.48
C LYS A 10 11.42 2.16 -1.96
N THR A 11 12.05 1.36 -2.81
CA THR A 11 12.64 0.07 -2.42
C THR A 11 13.63 0.26 -1.26
N GLY A 12 13.57 -0.62 -0.27
CA GLY A 12 14.41 -0.55 0.93
C GLY A 12 13.90 0.38 2.03
N VAL A 13 12.87 1.21 1.77
CA VAL A 13 12.21 1.98 2.83
C VAL A 13 11.20 1.11 3.54
N LEU A 14 11.33 1.01 4.87
CA LEU A 14 10.41 0.28 5.73
C LEU A 14 9.00 0.87 5.65
N ASP A 15 7.99 0.00 5.59
CA ASP A 15 6.58 0.37 5.55
C ASP A 15 5.82 -0.29 6.72
N PRO A 16 5.76 0.36 7.89
CA PRO A 16 5.06 -0.17 9.06
C PRO A 16 3.55 -0.32 8.83
N GLN A 17 2.96 0.49 7.94
CA GLN A 17 1.52 0.41 7.65
C GLN A 17 1.21 -0.80 6.78
N GLY A 18 1.99 -1.04 5.73
CA GLY A 18 1.91 -2.26 4.93
C GLY A 18 2.05 -3.51 5.80
N GLU A 19 3.01 -3.52 6.72
CA GLU A 19 3.22 -4.62 7.67
C GLU A 19 1.99 -4.89 8.55
N ALA A 20 1.40 -3.84 9.12
CA ALA A 20 0.19 -3.96 9.93
C ALA A 20 -0.99 -4.52 9.12
N VAL A 21 -1.14 -4.09 7.86
CA VAL A 21 -2.16 -4.62 6.95
C VAL A 21 -1.90 -6.09 6.64
N ARG A 22 -0.66 -6.50 6.37
CA ARG A 22 -0.31 -7.92 6.15
C ARG A 22 -0.71 -8.77 7.35
N HIS A 23 -0.40 -8.33 8.57
CA HIS A 23 -0.80 -9.04 9.79
C HIS A 23 -2.31 -9.17 9.94
N ALA A 24 -3.06 -8.10 9.67
CA ALA A 24 -4.52 -8.14 9.71
C ALA A 24 -5.09 -9.12 8.68
N LEU A 25 -4.54 -9.16 7.46
CA LEU A 25 -4.93 -10.10 6.42
C LEU A 25 -4.68 -11.56 6.84
N GLY A 26 -3.55 -11.85 7.47
CA GLY A 26 -3.28 -13.17 8.04
C GLY A 26 -4.31 -13.58 9.09
N ALA A 27 -4.67 -12.68 10.01
CA ALA A 27 -5.70 -12.94 11.02
C ALA A 27 -7.10 -13.18 10.43
N LEU A 28 -7.36 -12.67 9.21
CA LEU A 28 -8.60 -12.89 8.47
C LEU A 28 -8.58 -14.15 7.59
N GLY A 29 -7.51 -14.94 7.62
CA GLY A 29 -7.37 -16.20 6.87
C GLY A 29 -6.74 -16.07 5.49
N PHE A 30 -6.19 -14.91 5.13
CA PHE A 30 -5.50 -14.70 3.85
C PHE A 30 -4.01 -15.09 3.94
N GLU A 31 -3.73 -16.38 4.17
CA GLU A 31 -2.36 -16.87 4.43
C GLU A 31 -1.39 -16.74 3.25
N GLY A 32 -1.88 -16.57 2.01
CA GLY A 32 -1.04 -16.41 0.81
C GLY A 32 -0.45 -15.01 0.61
N VAL A 33 -0.72 -14.05 1.50
CA VAL A 33 -0.22 -12.67 1.36
C VAL A 33 1.14 -12.52 2.04
N GLU A 34 2.21 -12.59 1.25
CA GLU A 34 3.59 -12.56 1.75
C GLU A 34 4.08 -11.14 2.12
N ALA A 35 3.62 -10.13 1.40
CA ALA A 35 4.03 -8.74 1.62
C ALA A 35 2.94 -7.76 1.18
N VAL A 36 2.85 -6.62 1.87
CA VAL A 36 1.96 -5.52 1.52
C VAL A 36 2.77 -4.23 1.44
N ARG A 37 2.50 -3.42 0.42
CA ARG A 37 3.05 -2.06 0.28
C ARG A 37 1.91 -1.07 0.25
N GLN A 38 1.93 -0.17 1.22
CA GLN A 38 1.01 0.95 1.33
C GLN A 38 1.53 2.11 0.48
N GLY A 39 0.62 2.76 -0.23
CA GLY A 39 0.89 3.97 -0.99
C GLY A 39 -0.35 4.84 -1.09
N LYS A 40 -0.29 5.89 -1.89
CA LYS A 40 -1.40 6.82 -2.10
C LYS A 40 -1.70 6.97 -3.59
N VAL A 41 -2.97 7.05 -3.92
CA VAL A 41 -3.44 7.51 -5.23
C VAL A 41 -4.11 8.85 -5.01
N ILE A 42 -3.70 9.86 -5.76
CA ILE A 42 -4.22 11.22 -5.68
C ILE A 42 -4.79 11.58 -7.04
N GLU A 43 -6.06 11.96 -7.09
CA GLU A 43 -6.73 12.43 -8.30
C GLU A 43 -6.87 13.96 -8.24
N LEU A 44 -6.55 14.62 -9.35
CA LEU A 44 -6.51 16.06 -9.49
C LEU A 44 -7.38 16.46 -10.68
N ASP A 45 -8.28 17.42 -10.48
CA ASP A 45 -8.97 18.13 -11.55
C ASP A 45 -8.19 19.43 -11.87
N LEU A 46 -7.75 19.57 -13.12
CA LEU A 46 -6.87 20.64 -13.62
C LEU A 46 -7.54 21.50 -14.69
#